data_AF-A0A1E3KUT1-F1
#
_entry.id   AF-A0A1E3KUT1-F1
#
_cell.length_a   1.000
_cell.length_b   1.000
_cell.length_c   1.000
_cell.angle_alpha   90.00
_cell.angle_beta   90.00
_cell.angle_gamma   90.00
#
_symmetry.space_group_name_H-M   'P 1'
#
loop_
_entity.id
_entity.type
_entity.pdbx_description
1 polymer ?
#
loop_
_entity_poly.entity_id
_entity_poly.type
_entity_poly.pdbx_seq_one_letter_code
_entity_poly.pdbx_strand_id
1 'polypeptide(L)'
;MTPETEQLLRRWYMGQLIVLFGAAFIQLFTFDGGVFFPVGGMQLLIWGLLAWWPAAEEDQAQWWRLRHVNYYVQTVLQFTLLPILLANLVAWLSQLSWLDEQGLIAVGMAYLMVAFVPVAVVVTKPIESVIGRIAVLITAIFSGVVSAQQTFLILPNLQAPSVFEMVSDTGILGALGFVIAVGVLLRGWGLTGPSWRFNRQAQTSLVVGLIVVGTAFSLWNAFSAGGSWTTTFTHWDFQLRSATWKMFLSGLEPGIAEEWLYRFAVLTLLLQAFRHRRYQIDWAVWLSGGLFGMWHITNVFAGQPLSATVEQIIFAATLGWFLASMYLYSGSILLPMVIHAAIDILSMMASGSQTMVKPDVFEWQTIGATVIIFVGITIYFLTGSRRQVIQAHVNQRLSAQ
;
A
#
# COMPACT_ATOMS: atom_id res chain seq x y z
N MET A 1 10.62 -6.59 19.33
CA MET A 1 10.31 -5.29 19.94
C MET A 1 10.49 -5.45 21.43
N THR A 2 11.18 -4.54 22.13
CA THR A 2 11.34 -4.65 23.59
C THR A 2 10.02 -4.29 24.29
N PRO A 3 9.76 -4.81 25.50
CA PRO A 3 8.57 -4.44 26.28
C PRO A 3 8.45 -2.92 26.49
N GLU A 4 9.57 -2.24 26.72
CA GLU A 4 9.64 -0.77 26.88
C GLU A 4 9.16 -0.03 25.63
N THR A 5 9.59 -0.47 24.45
CA THR A 5 9.16 0.13 23.17
C THR A 5 7.65 -0.07 22.97
N GLU A 6 7.14 -1.25 23.30
CA GLU A 6 5.71 -1.54 23.20
C GLU A 6 4.88 -0.68 24.16
N GLN A 7 5.36 -0.48 25.40
CA GLN A 7 4.69 0.40 26.36
C GLN A 7 4.70 1.87 25.89
N LEU A 8 5.81 2.34 25.31
CA LEU A 8 5.90 3.68 24.73
C LEU A 8 4.87 3.87 23.59
N LEU A 9 4.76 2.90 22.68
CA LEU A 9 3.79 2.95 21.58
C LEU A 9 2.34 2.90 22.10
N ARG A 10 2.05 2.17 23.17
CA ARG A 10 0.75 2.19 23.84
C ARG A 10 0.43 3.57 24.45
N ARG A 11 1.40 4.19 25.11
CA ARG A 11 1.23 5.56 25.66
C ARG A 11 1.01 6.58 24.55
N TRP A 12 1.78 6.49 23.47
CA TRP A 12 1.59 7.34 22.29
C TRP A 12 0.21 7.14 21.68
N TYR A 13 -0.20 5.90 21.45
CA TYR A 13 -1.55 5.57 20.99
C TYR A 13 -2.64 6.22 21.85
N MET A 14 -2.57 6.07 23.17
CA MET A 14 -3.55 6.64 24.09
C MET A 14 -3.55 8.17 24.07
N GLY A 15 -2.36 8.79 24.14
CA GLY A 15 -2.22 10.25 24.07
C GLY A 15 -2.75 10.82 22.76
N GLN A 16 -2.45 10.16 21.64
CA GLN A 16 -2.99 10.51 20.33
C GLN A 16 -4.53 10.47 20.34
N LEU A 17 -5.14 9.39 20.83
CA LEU A 17 -6.59 9.30 20.89
C LEU A 17 -7.21 10.37 21.80
N ILE A 18 -6.62 10.65 22.97
CA ILE A 18 -7.11 11.69 23.89
C ILE A 18 -7.14 13.05 23.19
N VAL A 19 -6.03 13.44 22.55
CA VAL A 19 -5.93 14.75 21.87
C VAL A 19 -6.90 14.83 20.69
N LEU A 20 -6.88 13.82 19.82
CA LEU A 20 -7.68 13.81 18.59
C LEU A 20 -9.18 13.71 18.86
N PHE A 21 -9.61 12.84 19.77
CA PHE A 21 -11.03 12.74 20.15
C PHE A 21 -11.47 13.97 20.93
N GLY A 22 -10.63 14.51 21.82
CA GLY A 22 -10.94 15.74 22.56
C GLY A 22 -11.21 16.91 21.62
N ALA A 23 -10.37 17.11 20.60
CA ALA A 23 -10.59 18.13 19.58
C ALA A 23 -11.88 17.90 18.78
N ALA A 24 -12.15 16.65 18.37
CA ALA A 24 -13.38 16.31 17.66
C ALA A 24 -14.64 16.54 18.52
N PHE A 25 -14.59 16.26 19.83
CA PHE A 25 -15.69 16.57 20.77
C PHE A 25 -15.93 18.07 20.89
N ILE A 26 -14.88 18.85 21.07
CA ILE A 26 -14.98 20.32 21.14
C ILE A 26 -15.63 20.84 19.88
N GLN A 27 -15.15 20.41 18.71
CA GLN A 27 -15.69 20.85 17.43
C GLN A 27 -17.17 20.48 17.25
N LEU A 28 -17.57 19.25 17.56
CA LEU A 28 -18.98 18.85 17.49
C LEU A 28 -19.88 19.64 18.44
N PHE A 29 -19.34 20.08 19.58
CA PHE A 29 -20.08 20.87 20.55
C PHE A 29 -20.20 22.35 20.13
N THR A 30 -19.15 22.90 19.50
CA THR A 30 -19.10 24.33 19.13
C THR A 30 -19.65 24.62 17.74
N PHE A 31 -19.54 23.69 16.79
CA PHE A 31 -19.97 23.88 15.41
C PHE A 31 -21.49 23.88 15.30
N ASP A 32 -22.04 24.88 14.59
CA ASP A 32 -23.49 25.09 14.40
C ASP A 32 -24.32 24.94 15.69
N GLY A 33 -23.80 25.45 16.81
CA GLY A 33 -24.49 25.39 18.10
C GLY A 33 -24.69 23.98 18.67
N GLY A 34 -23.89 23.00 18.23
CA GLY A 34 -23.89 21.65 18.78
C GLY A 34 -24.96 20.71 18.21
N VAL A 35 -25.61 21.08 17.10
CA VAL A 35 -26.69 20.29 16.48
C VAL A 35 -26.27 18.86 16.13
N PHE A 36 -24.99 18.65 15.78
CA PHE A 36 -24.45 17.33 15.45
C PHE A 36 -23.97 16.53 16.67
N PHE A 37 -23.88 17.14 17.85
CA PHE A 37 -23.35 16.50 19.06
C PHE A 37 -24.15 15.27 19.53
N PRO A 38 -25.51 15.25 19.54
CA PRO A 38 -26.24 14.09 20.05
C PRO A 38 -25.94 12.79 19.30
N VAL A 39 -25.73 12.87 17.99
CA VAL A 39 -25.45 11.70 17.14
C VAL A 39 -23.95 11.49 16.98
N GLY A 40 -23.22 12.51 16.53
CA GLY A 40 -21.78 12.42 16.28
C GLY A 40 -20.98 12.24 17.57
N GLY A 41 -21.36 12.96 18.64
CA GLY A 41 -20.70 12.87 19.94
C GLY A 41 -20.92 11.50 20.59
N MET A 42 -22.14 10.95 20.54
CA MET A 42 -22.41 9.60 21.04
C MET A 42 -21.62 8.55 20.26
N GLN A 43 -21.53 8.70 18.94
CA GLN A 43 -20.75 7.79 18.10
C GLN A 43 -19.26 7.85 18.42
N LEU A 44 -18.69 9.05 18.59
CA LEU A 44 -17.31 9.25 19.03
C LEU A 44 -17.05 8.71 20.43
N LEU A 45 -18.01 8.79 21.35
CA LEU A 45 -17.88 8.21 22.69
C LEU A 45 -17.77 6.69 22.61
N ILE A 46 -18.70 6.04 21.91
CA ILE A 46 -18.69 4.59 21.73
C ILE A 46 -17.39 4.15 21.05
N TRP A 47 -16.99 4.82 19.97
CA TRP A 47 -15.76 4.51 19.26
C TRP A 47 -14.51 4.74 20.12
N GLY A 48 -14.45 5.85 20.86
CA GLY A 48 -13.33 6.20 21.71
C GLY A 48 -13.14 5.20 22.84
N LEU A 49 -14.22 4.80 23.50
CA LEU A 49 -14.19 3.77 24.55
C LEU A 49 -13.72 2.42 23.99
N LEU A 50 -14.22 2.02 22.82
CA LEU A 50 -13.78 0.79 22.14
C LEU A 50 -12.33 0.88 21.62
N ALA A 51 -11.85 2.08 21.27
CA ALA A 51 -10.47 2.30 20.85
C ALA A 51 -9.49 2.28 22.05
N TRP A 52 -9.92 2.68 23.24
CA TRP A 52 -9.09 2.59 24.45
C TRP A 52 -8.99 1.17 25.00
N TRP A 53 -10.00 0.32 24.80
CA TRP A 53 -9.99 -1.05 25.31
C TRP A 53 -8.73 -1.85 24.88
N PRO A 54 -8.30 -1.89 23.61
CA PRO A 54 -7.04 -2.52 23.20
C PRO A 54 -5.79 -2.08 23.96
N ALA A 55 -5.77 -0.84 24.45
CA ALA A 55 -4.65 -0.28 25.20
C ALA A 55 -4.66 -0.65 26.69
N ALA A 56 -5.80 -1.09 27.24
CA ALA A 56 -5.90 -1.53 28.63
C ALA A 56 -5.11 -2.83 28.88
N GLU A 57 -4.36 -2.85 29.97
CA GLU A 57 -3.36 -3.89 30.31
C GLU A 57 -3.97 -5.24 30.74
N GLU A 58 -5.26 -5.31 31.05
CA GLU A 58 -5.87 -6.54 31.58
C GLU A 58 -6.28 -7.51 30.48
N ASP A 59 -5.75 -8.73 30.54
CA ASP A 59 -6.18 -9.84 29.70
C ASP A 59 -7.49 -10.42 30.25
N GLN A 60 -8.61 -9.81 29.86
CA GLN A 60 -9.93 -10.24 30.31
C GLN A 60 -10.41 -11.45 29.50
N ALA A 61 -10.05 -12.66 29.95
CA ALA A 61 -10.40 -13.93 29.32
C ALA A 61 -11.91 -14.06 29.00
N GLN A 62 -12.78 -13.48 29.85
CA GLN A 62 -14.24 -13.48 29.68
C GLN A 62 -14.73 -12.79 28.40
N TRP A 63 -13.99 -11.83 27.85
CA TRP A 63 -14.39 -11.03 26.67
C TRP A 63 -13.51 -11.28 25.44
N TRP A 64 -12.76 -12.37 25.43
CA TRP A 64 -11.77 -12.68 24.38
C TRP A 64 -12.34 -12.51 22.96
N ARG A 65 -13.55 -13.05 22.68
CA ARG A 65 -14.19 -12.94 21.35
C ARG A 65 -14.46 -11.50 20.94
N LEU A 66 -15.04 -10.71 21.84
CA LEU A 66 -15.35 -9.31 21.56
C LEU A 66 -14.06 -8.50 21.35
N ARG A 67 -13.02 -8.76 22.14
CA ARG A 67 -11.71 -8.11 21.97
C ARG A 67 -11.09 -8.42 20.61
N HIS A 68 -11.19 -9.67 20.14
CA HIS A 68 -10.67 -10.06 18.83
C HIS A 68 -11.43 -9.39 17.68
N VAL A 69 -12.75 -9.34 17.75
CA VAL A 69 -13.56 -8.58 16.76
C VAL A 69 -13.19 -7.10 16.79
N ASN A 70 -13.01 -6.53 17.99
CA ASN A 70 -12.65 -5.14 18.15
C ASN A 70 -11.29 -4.80 17.51
N TYR A 71 -10.31 -5.71 17.49
CA TYR A 71 -9.05 -5.47 16.76
C TYR A 71 -9.25 -5.21 15.27
N TYR A 72 -10.13 -5.97 14.61
CA TYR A 72 -10.47 -5.73 13.21
C TYR A 72 -11.22 -4.42 13.03
N VAL A 73 -12.25 -4.18 13.86
CA VAL A 73 -13.07 -2.95 13.80
C VAL A 73 -12.19 -1.72 14.02
N GLN A 74 -11.33 -1.72 15.03
CA GLN A 74 -10.43 -0.61 15.33
C GLN A 74 -9.35 -0.44 14.28
N THR A 75 -8.84 -1.51 13.68
CA THR A 75 -7.94 -1.40 12.54
C THR A 75 -8.65 -0.68 11.38
N VAL A 76 -9.87 -1.06 11.02
CA VAL A 76 -10.61 -0.38 9.94
C VAL A 76 -10.89 1.08 10.29
N LEU A 77 -11.46 1.33 11.46
CA LEU A 77 -11.88 2.67 11.85
C LEU A 77 -10.69 3.63 11.99
N GLN A 78 -9.62 3.23 12.67
CA GLN A 78 -8.52 4.15 12.93
C GLN A 78 -7.66 4.42 11.70
N PHE A 79 -7.44 3.42 10.84
CA PHE A 79 -6.73 3.66 9.60
C PHE A 79 -7.52 4.56 8.63
N THR A 80 -8.85 4.62 8.75
CA THR A 80 -9.71 5.48 7.93
C THR A 80 -9.93 6.87 8.55
N LEU A 81 -10.17 6.94 9.85
CA LEU A 81 -10.66 8.16 10.52
C LEU A 81 -9.56 9.02 11.13
N LEU A 82 -8.37 8.47 11.40
CA LEU A 82 -7.25 9.23 11.97
C LEU A 82 -6.90 10.50 11.18
N PRO A 83 -6.81 10.50 9.82
CA PRO A 83 -6.54 11.74 9.09
C PRO A 83 -7.64 12.79 9.27
N ILE A 84 -8.90 12.38 9.36
CA ILE A 84 -10.04 13.28 9.59
C ILE A 84 -9.97 13.88 10.99
N LEU A 85 -9.69 13.06 12.01
CA LEU A 85 -9.55 13.56 13.38
C LEU A 85 -8.38 14.54 13.53
N LEU A 86 -7.28 14.30 12.83
CA LEU A 86 -6.15 15.22 12.80
C LEU A 86 -6.49 16.52 12.05
N ALA A 87 -7.20 16.42 10.93
CA ALA A 87 -7.65 17.58 10.17
C ALA A 87 -8.58 18.47 10.99
N ASN A 88 -9.47 17.87 11.77
CA ASN A 88 -10.34 18.55 12.72
C ASN A 88 -9.55 19.30 13.80
N LEU A 89 -8.50 18.67 14.36
CA LEU A 89 -7.60 19.35 15.30
C LEU A 89 -6.90 20.55 14.63
N VAL A 90 -6.39 20.39 13.41
CA VAL A 90 -5.72 21.46 12.67
C VAL A 90 -6.68 22.60 12.34
N ALA A 91 -7.90 22.29 11.88
CA ALA A 91 -8.94 23.27 11.59
C ALA A 91 -9.40 24.05 12.83
N TRP A 92 -9.38 23.41 14.01
CA TRP A 92 -9.68 24.10 15.26
C TRP A 92 -8.51 24.99 15.70
N LEU A 93 -7.28 24.48 15.62
CA LEU A 93 -6.08 25.25 15.98
C LEU A 93 -5.84 26.45 15.07
N SER A 94 -6.21 26.37 13.78
CA SER A 94 -6.05 27.49 12.84
C SER A 94 -6.96 28.68 13.15
N GLN A 95 -7.97 28.52 14.00
CA GLN A 95 -8.80 29.63 14.49
C GLN A 95 -8.06 30.49 15.53
N LEU A 96 -6.95 29.99 16.10
CA LEU A 96 -6.14 30.72 17.06
C LEU A 96 -5.23 31.70 16.31
N SER A 97 -5.45 33.01 16.51
CA SER A 97 -4.82 34.10 15.75
C SER A 97 -3.28 34.16 15.77
N TRP A 98 -2.62 33.42 16.65
CA TRP A 98 -1.17 33.36 16.79
C TRP A 98 -0.54 32.12 16.13
N LEU A 99 -1.35 31.22 15.56
CA LEU A 99 -0.88 30.04 14.83
C LEU A 99 -1.04 30.24 13.33
N ASP A 100 -0.01 29.88 12.58
CA ASP A 100 -0.04 29.89 11.11
C ASP A 100 -0.69 28.61 10.57
N GLU A 101 -1.75 28.77 9.78
CA GLU A 101 -2.52 27.64 9.23
C GLU A 101 -1.66 26.74 8.35
N GLN A 102 -0.81 27.32 7.49
CA GLN A 102 0.05 26.53 6.59
C GLN A 102 1.08 25.71 7.37
N GLY A 103 1.67 26.30 8.40
CA GLY A 103 2.55 25.62 9.34
C GLY A 103 1.85 24.46 10.07
N LEU A 104 0.61 24.65 10.52
CA LEU A 104 -0.18 23.58 11.15
C LEU A 104 -0.49 22.45 10.16
N ILE A 105 -0.84 22.77 8.92
CA ILE A 105 -1.05 21.78 7.84
C ILE A 105 0.24 20.99 7.62
N ALA A 106 1.39 21.66 7.48
CA ALA A 106 2.68 21.01 7.27
C ALA A 106 3.04 20.05 8.42
N VAL A 107 2.81 20.46 9.67
CA VAL A 107 3.01 19.61 10.86
C VAL A 107 2.05 18.41 10.84
N GLY A 108 0.78 18.61 10.48
CA GLY A 108 -0.20 17.54 10.35
C GLY A 108 0.19 16.51 9.29
N MET A 109 0.59 16.96 8.10
CA MET A 109 1.06 16.10 7.03
C MET A 109 2.30 15.29 7.43
N ALA A 110 3.27 15.93 8.09
CA ALA A 110 4.46 15.25 8.61
C ALA A 110 4.10 14.22 9.70
N TYR A 111 3.16 14.55 10.59
CA TYR A 111 2.70 13.64 11.63
C TYR A 111 2.02 12.39 11.06
N LEU A 112 1.21 12.53 10.00
CA LEU A 112 0.54 11.39 9.35
C LEU A 112 1.50 10.34 8.79
N MET A 113 2.74 10.70 8.48
CA MET A 113 3.76 9.73 8.07
C MET A 113 4.13 8.73 9.19
N VAL A 114 3.82 9.05 10.46
CA VAL A 114 4.19 8.21 11.61
C VAL A 114 3.01 7.89 12.54
N ALA A 115 1.90 8.62 12.46
CA ALA A 115 0.74 8.50 13.33
C ALA A 115 0.08 7.09 13.33
N PHE A 116 0.23 6.34 12.25
CA PHE A 116 -0.30 4.98 12.12
C PHE A 116 0.55 3.91 12.80
N VAL A 117 1.81 4.21 13.16
CA VAL A 117 2.70 3.26 13.86
C VAL A 117 2.11 2.77 15.20
N PRO A 118 1.71 3.65 16.13
CA PRO A 118 1.10 3.21 17.39
C PRO A 118 -0.22 2.47 17.16
N VAL A 119 -1.02 2.87 16.16
CA VAL A 119 -2.28 2.19 15.79
C VAL A 119 -1.98 0.76 15.34
N ALA A 120 -1.06 0.58 14.40
CA ALA A 120 -0.66 -0.73 13.90
C ALA A 120 -0.23 -1.67 15.04
N VAL A 121 0.54 -1.16 16.01
CA VAL A 121 1.05 -1.99 17.11
C VAL A 121 -0.02 -2.31 18.16
N VAL A 122 -0.92 -1.39 18.48
CA VAL A 122 -1.89 -1.61 19.55
C VAL A 122 -3.11 -2.41 19.08
N VAL A 123 -3.65 -2.12 17.89
CA VAL A 123 -4.91 -2.71 17.44
C VAL A 123 -4.75 -3.74 16.32
N THR A 124 -3.66 -3.71 15.56
CA THR A 124 -3.48 -4.63 14.41
C THR A 124 -2.52 -5.77 14.71
N LYS A 125 -1.41 -5.53 15.42
CA LYS A 125 -0.45 -6.57 15.84
C LYS A 125 -1.12 -7.79 16.50
N PRO A 126 -2.13 -7.64 17.38
CA PRO A 126 -2.79 -8.79 18.02
C PRO A 126 -3.57 -9.71 17.08
N ILE A 127 -3.79 -9.32 15.82
CA ILE A 127 -4.49 -10.17 14.84
C ILE A 127 -3.61 -11.39 14.52
N GLU A 128 -4.09 -12.59 14.84
CA GLU A 128 -3.35 -13.84 14.65
C GLU A 128 -3.64 -14.51 13.30
N SER A 129 -4.87 -14.41 12.79
CA SER A 129 -5.29 -15.05 11.54
C SER A 129 -4.50 -14.49 10.36
N VAL A 130 -3.80 -15.35 9.61
CA VAL A 130 -3.07 -14.95 8.39
C VAL A 130 -4.01 -14.31 7.37
N ILE A 131 -5.20 -14.89 7.17
CA ILE A 131 -6.21 -14.32 6.27
C ILE A 131 -6.64 -12.96 6.78
N GLY A 132 -6.84 -12.83 8.10
CA GLY A 132 -7.17 -11.56 8.73
C GLY A 132 -6.10 -10.49 8.52
N ARG A 133 -4.82 -10.84 8.71
CA ARG A 133 -3.67 -9.96 8.47
C ARG A 133 -3.61 -9.48 7.02
N ILE A 134 -3.77 -10.39 6.06
CA ILE A 134 -3.79 -10.04 4.63
C ILE A 134 -4.98 -9.14 4.33
N ALA A 135 -6.17 -9.48 4.83
CA ALA A 135 -7.39 -8.71 4.58
C ALA A 135 -7.27 -7.27 5.07
N VAL A 136 -6.81 -7.03 6.31
CA VAL A 136 -6.64 -5.66 6.84
C VAL A 136 -5.51 -4.89 6.15
N LEU A 137 -4.44 -5.58 5.74
CA LEU A 137 -3.34 -4.97 4.98
C LEU A 137 -3.83 -4.45 3.64
N ILE A 138 -4.49 -5.28 2.83
CA ILE A 138 -4.91 -4.89 1.49
C ILE A 138 -6.06 -3.89 1.52
N THR A 139 -6.95 -3.95 2.52
CA THR A 139 -8.11 -3.05 2.60
C THR A 139 -7.79 -1.77 3.39
N ALA A 140 -8.06 -1.78 4.70
CA ALA A 140 -8.05 -0.58 5.53
C ALA A 140 -6.67 0.08 5.64
N ILE A 141 -5.60 -0.71 5.77
CA ILE A 141 -4.27 -0.16 6.01
C ILE A 141 -3.71 0.45 4.72
N PHE A 142 -3.80 -0.25 3.59
CA PHE A 142 -3.29 0.28 2.33
C PHE A 142 -4.06 1.54 1.90
N SER A 143 -5.40 1.44 1.73
CA SER A 143 -6.22 2.59 1.35
C SER A 143 -6.11 3.73 2.37
N GLY A 144 -6.22 3.42 3.66
CA GLY A 144 -6.26 4.43 4.72
C GLY A 144 -4.96 5.21 4.86
N VAL A 145 -3.80 4.56 4.76
CA VAL A 145 -2.51 5.25 4.91
C VAL A 145 -2.09 5.95 3.63
N VAL A 146 -2.22 5.31 2.46
CA VAL A 146 -1.81 5.92 1.18
C VAL A 146 -2.64 7.16 0.87
N SER A 147 -3.96 7.12 1.14
CA SER A 147 -4.86 8.28 0.95
C SER A 147 -4.96 9.21 2.16
N ALA A 148 -4.17 8.99 3.22
CA ALA A 148 -4.30 9.74 4.48
C ALA A 148 -4.13 11.25 4.30
N GLN A 149 -3.16 11.66 3.48
CA GLN A 149 -2.87 13.07 3.22
C GLN A 149 -4.02 13.75 2.46
N GLN A 150 -4.54 13.07 1.44
CA GLN A 150 -5.67 13.56 0.66
C GLN A 150 -6.92 13.71 1.54
N THR A 151 -7.21 12.70 2.37
CA THR A 151 -8.32 12.74 3.32
C THR A 151 -8.17 13.88 4.32
N PHE A 152 -6.95 14.10 4.82
CA PHE A 152 -6.63 15.15 5.77
C PHE A 152 -6.84 16.56 5.20
N LEU A 153 -6.55 16.78 3.91
CA LEU A 153 -6.79 18.08 3.28
C LEU A 153 -8.26 18.28 2.91
N ILE A 154 -8.92 17.27 2.33
CA ILE A 154 -10.29 17.38 1.79
C ILE A 154 -11.35 17.48 2.91
N LEU A 155 -11.13 16.84 4.06
CA LEU A 155 -12.09 16.81 5.16
C LEU A 155 -11.45 17.41 6.42
N PRO A 156 -11.69 18.70 6.76
CA PRO A 156 -12.86 19.52 6.41
C PRO A 156 -12.63 20.62 5.36
N ASN A 157 -11.76 20.41 4.37
CA ASN A 157 -11.41 21.37 3.31
C ASN A 157 -10.42 22.46 3.78
N LEU A 158 -9.27 22.01 4.30
CA LEU A 158 -8.16 22.87 4.73
C LEU A 158 -7.55 23.59 3.52
N GLN A 159 -7.26 24.89 3.65
CA GLN A 159 -6.71 25.68 2.55
C GLN A 159 -5.18 25.52 2.50
N ALA A 160 -4.72 24.55 1.73
CA ALA A 160 -3.30 24.24 1.60
C ALA A 160 -2.66 24.92 0.38
N PRO A 161 -1.35 25.26 0.44
CA PRO A 161 -0.62 25.66 -0.76
C PRO A 161 -0.67 24.59 -1.85
N SER A 162 -0.64 24.99 -3.13
CA SER A 162 -0.74 24.07 -4.28
C SER A 162 0.31 22.96 -4.30
N VAL A 163 1.50 23.20 -3.73
CA VAL A 163 2.54 22.18 -3.59
C VAL A 163 2.11 21.07 -2.62
N PHE A 164 1.40 21.40 -1.54
CA PHE A 164 0.92 20.44 -0.56
C PHE A 164 -0.22 19.61 -1.14
N GLU A 165 -1.15 20.25 -1.85
CA GLU A 165 -2.20 19.56 -2.61
C GLU A 165 -1.59 18.61 -3.64
N MET A 166 -0.62 19.06 -4.43
CA MET A 166 0.04 18.23 -5.43
C MET A 166 0.71 17.00 -4.81
N VAL A 167 1.51 17.18 -3.75
CA VAL A 167 2.18 16.06 -3.06
C VAL A 167 1.16 15.13 -2.41
N SER A 168 0.10 15.69 -1.81
CA SER A 168 -0.99 14.92 -1.20
C SER A 168 -1.74 14.06 -2.23
N ASP A 169 -2.11 14.65 -3.37
CA ASP A 169 -2.81 13.98 -4.48
C ASP A 169 -2.02 12.80 -5.04
N THR A 170 -0.68 12.86 -4.97
CA THR A 170 0.18 11.78 -5.49
C THR A 170 0.25 10.58 -4.57
N GLY A 171 -0.20 10.69 -3.32
CA GLY A 171 -0.12 9.61 -2.32
C GLY A 171 1.30 9.34 -1.78
N ILE A 172 2.36 9.98 -2.30
CA ILE A 172 3.75 9.61 -2.00
C ILE A 172 4.11 9.70 -0.51
N LEU A 173 3.62 10.70 0.22
CA LEU A 173 3.85 10.78 1.66
C LEU A 173 3.09 9.69 2.43
N GLY A 174 1.91 9.31 1.93
CA GLY A 174 1.15 8.16 2.41
C GLY A 174 1.92 6.85 2.20
N ALA A 175 2.52 6.63 1.02
CA ALA A 175 3.38 5.48 0.75
C ALA A 175 4.57 5.39 1.71
N LEU A 176 5.24 6.51 2.00
CA LEU A 176 6.32 6.54 2.99
C LEU A 176 5.82 6.18 4.39
N GLY A 177 4.68 6.73 4.80
CA GLY A 177 4.04 6.37 6.07
C GLY A 177 3.62 4.90 6.14
N PHE A 178 3.14 4.36 5.02
CA PHE A 178 2.77 2.95 4.87
C PHE A 178 3.99 2.04 5.04
N VAL A 179 5.12 2.36 4.39
CA VAL A 179 6.39 1.63 4.54
C VAL A 179 6.82 1.58 6.02
N ILE A 180 6.73 2.71 6.73
CA ILE A 180 7.09 2.80 8.16
C ILE A 180 6.12 1.98 9.02
N ALA A 181 4.82 2.23 8.93
CA ALA A 181 3.80 1.61 9.77
C ALA A 181 3.75 0.09 9.54
N VAL A 182 3.70 -0.35 8.28
CA VAL A 182 3.67 -1.77 7.92
C VAL A 182 5.01 -2.44 8.20
N GLY A 183 6.14 -1.74 8.01
CA GLY A 183 7.45 -2.25 8.41
C GLY A 183 7.56 -2.56 9.90
N VAL A 184 7.03 -1.68 10.76
CA VAL A 184 6.96 -1.91 12.22
C VAL A 184 5.98 -3.03 12.55
N LEU A 185 4.80 -3.05 11.91
CA LEU A 185 3.78 -4.09 12.12
C LEU A 185 4.30 -5.49 11.81
N LEU A 186 4.97 -5.67 10.67
CA LEU A 186 5.52 -6.97 10.28
C LEU A 186 6.58 -7.46 11.25
N ARG A 187 7.45 -6.57 11.75
CA ARG A 187 8.37 -6.92 12.84
C ARG A 187 7.61 -7.30 14.12
N GLY A 188 6.49 -6.65 14.40
CA GLY A 188 5.57 -7.01 15.49
C GLY A 188 4.95 -8.41 15.36
N TRP A 189 4.79 -8.90 14.12
CA TRP A 189 4.37 -10.26 13.80
C TRP A 189 5.53 -11.27 13.70
N GLY A 190 6.76 -10.88 14.04
CA GLY A 190 7.94 -11.74 13.98
C GLY A 190 8.49 -11.95 12.56
N LEU A 191 8.08 -11.13 11.59
CA LEU A 191 8.59 -11.22 10.22
C LEU A 191 9.87 -10.40 10.05
N THR A 192 10.86 -10.99 9.37
CA THR A 192 12.07 -10.31 8.94
C THR A 192 11.77 -9.34 7.80
N GLY A 193 12.46 -8.20 7.78
CA GLY A 193 12.31 -7.19 6.71
C GLY A 193 12.61 -7.73 5.30
N PRO A 194 12.29 -6.96 4.25
CA PRO A 194 12.70 -7.33 2.91
C PRO A 194 14.23 -7.22 2.79
N SER A 195 14.79 -7.98 1.87
CA SER A 195 16.21 -7.83 1.52
C SER A 195 16.34 -6.76 0.43
N TRP A 196 17.37 -5.92 0.59
CA TRP A 196 17.76 -4.88 -0.37
C TRP A 196 18.96 -5.30 -1.23
N ARG A 197 19.60 -6.42 -0.86
CA ARG A 197 20.83 -6.90 -1.48
C ARG A 197 20.51 -8.04 -2.43
N PHE A 198 21.25 -8.11 -3.53
CA PHE A 198 21.14 -9.24 -4.44
C PHE A 198 21.58 -10.55 -3.77
N ASN A 199 20.81 -11.60 -4.02
CA ASN A 199 21.07 -12.96 -3.61
C ASN A 199 22.35 -13.45 -4.31
N ARG A 200 23.37 -13.81 -3.52
CA ARG A 200 24.67 -14.29 -4.04
C ARG A 200 24.56 -15.62 -4.80
N GLN A 201 23.49 -16.39 -4.58
CA GLN A 201 23.23 -17.64 -5.30
C GLN A 201 22.50 -17.41 -6.64
N ALA A 202 22.00 -16.20 -6.89
CA ALA A 202 21.36 -15.86 -8.15
C ALA A 202 22.42 -15.68 -9.25
N GLN A 203 22.15 -16.23 -10.43
CA GLN A 203 23.02 -16.05 -11.59
C GLN A 203 22.85 -14.64 -12.12
N THR A 204 23.96 -13.90 -12.22
CA THR A 204 23.96 -12.49 -12.66
C THR A 204 23.33 -12.32 -14.04
N SER A 205 23.59 -13.23 -14.98
CA SER A 205 23.00 -13.19 -16.33
C SER A 205 21.47 -13.26 -16.32
N LEU A 206 20.89 -14.09 -15.44
CA LEU A 206 19.43 -14.20 -15.30
C LEU A 206 18.83 -12.97 -14.62
N VAL A 207 19.53 -12.37 -13.64
CA VAL A 207 19.10 -11.10 -13.03
C VAL A 207 19.16 -9.97 -14.05
N VAL A 208 20.24 -9.87 -14.85
CA VAL A 208 20.34 -8.91 -15.95
C VAL A 208 19.25 -9.15 -16.99
N GLY A 209 18.95 -10.41 -17.32
CA GLY A 209 17.85 -10.75 -18.22
C GLY A 209 16.49 -10.26 -17.71
N LEU A 210 16.20 -10.42 -16.42
CA LEU A 210 14.99 -9.88 -15.79
C LEU A 210 14.92 -8.36 -15.87
N ILE A 211 16.04 -7.67 -15.63
CA ILE A 211 16.15 -6.20 -15.76
C ILE A 211 15.87 -5.78 -17.21
N VAL A 212 16.52 -6.42 -18.18
CA VAL A 212 16.35 -6.12 -19.62
C VAL A 212 14.91 -6.32 -20.05
N VAL A 213 14.27 -7.43 -19.64
CA VAL A 213 12.85 -7.68 -19.94
C VAL A 213 11.96 -6.60 -19.33
N GLY A 214 12.15 -6.28 -18.04
CA GLY A 214 11.36 -5.25 -17.37
C GLY A 214 11.53 -3.87 -18.00
N THR A 215 12.75 -3.46 -18.33
CA THR A 215 13.04 -2.18 -18.99
C THR A 215 12.49 -2.15 -20.42
N ALA A 216 12.69 -3.20 -21.21
CA ALA A 216 12.16 -3.28 -22.56
C ALA A 216 10.62 -3.21 -22.57
N PHE A 217 9.98 -3.92 -21.63
CA PHE A 217 8.53 -3.85 -21.44
C PHE A 217 8.09 -2.43 -21.05
N SER A 218 8.78 -1.78 -20.11
CA SER A 218 8.44 -0.42 -19.67
C SER A 218 8.46 0.58 -20.83
N LEU A 219 9.49 0.49 -21.69
CA LEU A 219 9.61 1.32 -22.88
C LEU A 219 8.51 1.00 -23.90
N TRP A 220 8.29 -0.28 -24.20
CA TRP A 220 7.27 -0.71 -25.15
C TRP A 220 5.86 -0.29 -24.70
N ASN A 221 5.53 -0.49 -23.43
CA ASN A 221 4.24 -0.14 -22.84
C ASN A 221 3.98 1.38 -22.90
N ALA A 222 5.00 2.21 -22.72
CA ALA A 222 4.84 3.66 -22.71
C ALA A 222 4.87 4.30 -24.11
N PHE A 223 5.65 3.75 -25.03
CA PHE A 223 6.03 4.46 -26.27
C PHE A 223 5.71 3.70 -27.56
N SER A 224 5.16 2.48 -27.51
CA SER A 224 4.65 1.80 -28.71
C SER A 224 3.46 2.56 -29.28
N ALA A 225 3.59 3.06 -30.50
CA ALA A 225 2.53 3.78 -31.21
C ALA A 225 1.87 2.93 -32.32
N GLY A 226 2.25 1.66 -32.45
CA GLY A 226 1.72 0.75 -33.46
C GLY A 226 0.38 0.13 -33.07
N GLY A 227 -0.62 0.18 -33.97
CA GLY A 227 -1.94 -0.45 -33.79
C GLY A 227 -2.05 -1.87 -34.35
N SER A 228 -0.92 -2.53 -34.62
CA SER A 228 -0.87 -3.89 -35.17
C SER A 228 0.44 -4.60 -34.80
N TRP A 229 0.48 -5.92 -34.93
CA TRP A 229 1.69 -6.73 -34.69
C TRP A 229 2.89 -6.32 -35.56
N THR A 230 2.64 -5.80 -36.76
CA THR A 230 3.71 -5.34 -37.66
C THR A 230 4.30 -3.99 -37.23
N THR A 231 3.51 -3.17 -36.54
CA THR A 231 3.87 -1.79 -36.19
C THR A 231 4.25 -1.61 -34.72
N THR A 232 3.74 -2.45 -33.81
CA THR A 232 3.95 -2.29 -32.35
C THR A 232 5.42 -2.31 -31.91
N PHE A 233 6.30 -2.98 -32.66
CA PHE A 233 7.73 -3.03 -32.35
C PHE A 233 8.59 -2.09 -33.19
N THR A 234 8.01 -1.42 -34.19
CA THR A 234 8.74 -0.60 -35.17
C THR A 234 8.33 0.87 -35.15
N HIS A 235 7.09 1.16 -34.75
CA HIS A 235 6.55 2.51 -34.64
C HIS A 235 6.56 2.95 -33.17
N TRP A 236 7.42 3.92 -32.87
CA TRP A 236 7.64 4.45 -31.53
C TRP A 236 7.32 5.94 -31.50
N ASP A 237 6.66 6.38 -30.43
CA ASP A 237 6.46 7.80 -30.12
C ASP A 237 6.99 8.07 -28.71
N PHE A 238 8.10 8.79 -28.59
CA PHE A 238 8.75 9.11 -27.32
C PHE A 238 8.26 10.45 -26.71
N GLN A 239 7.13 10.97 -27.18
CA GLN A 239 6.54 12.19 -26.61
C GLN A 239 5.97 11.95 -25.21
N LEU A 240 6.35 12.81 -24.27
CA LEU A 240 5.76 12.87 -22.93
C LEU A 240 4.68 13.95 -22.91
N ARG A 241 3.41 13.54 -22.98
CA ARG A 241 2.27 14.46 -22.95
C ARG A 241 2.15 15.24 -21.64
N SER A 242 2.63 14.67 -20.52
CA SER A 242 2.60 15.30 -19.20
C SER A 242 3.84 14.98 -18.37
N ALA A 243 4.98 15.55 -18.74
CA ALA A 243 6.24 15.45 -17.98
C ALA A 243 6.22 16.38 -16.75
N THR A 244 5.39 16.06 -15.75
CA THR A 244 5.22 16.85 -14.53
C THR A 244 5.68 16.11 -13.28
N TRP A 245 6.02 16.85 -12.22
CA TRP A 245 6.29 16.25 -10.90
C TRP A 245 5.12 15.44 -10.36
N LYS A 246 3.88 15.89 -10.62
CA LYS A 246 2.67 15.14 -10.25
C LYS A 246 2.67 13.75 -10.89
N MET A 247 2.88 13.65 -12.20
CA MET A 247 2.92 12.34 -12.89
C MET A 247 4.11 11.48 -12.44
N PHE A 248 5.28 12.08 -12.21
CA PHE A 248 6.43 11.37 -11.67
C PHE A 248 6.12 10.74 -10.30
N LEU A 249 5.58 11.53 -9.38
CA LEU A 249 5.30 11.07 -8.02
C LEU A 249 4.14 10.08 -7.99
N SER A 250 3.10 10.30 -8.80
CA SER A 250 1.97 9.37 -8.93
C SER A 250 2.35 8.00 -9.52
N GLY A 251 3.38 7.91 -10.37
CA GLY A 251 3.92 6.62 -10.81
C GLY A 251 4.97 6.03 -9.85
N LEU A 252 5.67 6.87 -9.10
CA LEU A 252 6.64 6.42 -8.09
C LEU A 252 5.95 5.79 -6.87
N GLU A 253 4.83 6.36 -6.45
CA GLU A 253 4.03 5.92 -5.30
C GLU A 253 3.67 4.42 -5.36
N PRO A 254 3.00 3.89 -6.39
CA PRO A 254 2.61 2.48 -6.45
C PRO A 254 3.83 1.57 -6.52
N GLY A 255 4.88 1.98 -7.25
CA GLY A 255 6.16 1.27 -7.28
C GLY A 255 6.81 1.11 -5.89
N ILE A 256 6.50 1.97 -4.91
CA ILE A 256 6.91 1.83 -3.52
C ILE A 256 5.86 1.07 -2.71
N ALA A 257 4.63 1.59 -2.65
CA ALA A 257 3.61 1.12 -1.71
C ALA A 257 3.07 -0.26 -2.07
N GLU A 258 2.77 -0.50 -3.35
CA GLU A 258 2.22 -1.78 -3.80
C GLU A 258 3.27 -2.89 -3.76
N GLU A 259 4.54 -2.58 -4.05
CA GLU A 259 5.61 -3.56 -3.90
C GLU A 259 5.91 -3.86 -2.43
N TRP A 260 5.82 -2.86 -1.55
CA TRP A 260 5.90 -3.09 -0.10
C TRP A 260 4.74 -3.94 0.42
N LEU A 261 3.52 -3.70 -0.07
CA LEU A 261 2.34 -4.47 0.29
C LEU A 261 2.43 -5.90 -0.25
N TYR A 262 2.59 -6.08 -1.55
CA TYR A 262 2.42 -7.38 -2.18
C TYR A 262 3.70 -8.22 -2.17
N ARG A 263 4.86 -7.64 -2.52
CA ARG A 263 6.12 -8.42 -2.66
C ARG A 263 6.81 -8.57 -1.32
N PHE A 264 6.67 -7.59 -0.43
CA PHE A 264 7.13 -7.76 0.94
C PHE A 264 6.05 -8.37 1.85
N ALA A 265 4.95 -7.67 2.16
CA ALA A 265 4.07 -8.10 3.23
C ALA A 265 3.22 -9.36 2.91
N VAL A 266 2.38 -9.30 1.88
CA VAL A 266 1.45 -10.38 1.50
C VAL A 266 2.22 -11.64 1.10
N LEU A 267 3.22 -11.52 0.23
CA LEU A 267 4.03 -12.66 -0.21
C LEU A 267 4.75 -13.34 0.98
N THR A 268 5.31 -12.57 1.93
CA THR A 268 5.97 -13.16 3.11
C THR A 268 4.97 -13.91 4.00
N LEU A 269 3.78 -13.35 4.23
CA LEU A 269 2.71 -14.02 4.99
C LEU A 269 2.26 -15.32 4.32
N LEU A 270 2.09 -15.31 2.99
CA LEU A 270 1.72 -16.51 2.22
C LEU A 270 2.83 -17.57 2.26
N LEU A 271 4.10 -17.18 2.08
CA LEU A 271 5.23 -18.09 2.19
C LEU A 271 5.31 -18.73 3.58
N GLN A 272 5.07 -17.97 4.64
CA GLN A 272 5.03 -18.48 6.00
C GLN A 272 3.85 -19.45 6.20
N ALA A 273 2.66 -19.09 5.72
CA ALA A 273 1.46 -19.92 5.83
C ALA A 273 1.59 -21.26 5.09
N PHE A 274 2.26 -21.27 3.95
CA PHE A 274 2.47 -22.47 3.16
C PHE A 274 3.79 -23.19 3.44
N ARG A 275 4.55 -22.85 4.49
CA ARG A 275 5.90 -23.37 4.75
C ARG A 275 6.05 -24.89 4.77
N HIS A 276 4.98 -25.60 5.15
CA HIS A 276 4.94 -27.06 5.23
C HIS A 276 4.21 -27.71 4.06
N ARG A 277 3.95 -26.96 2.98
CA ARG A 277 3.22 -27.43 1.79
C ARG A 277 4.18 -27.67 0.64
N ARG A 278 3.95 -28.74 -0.12
CA ARG A 278 4.75 -29.12 -1.30
C ARG A 278 4.89 -27.99 -2.33
N TYR A 279 3.82 -27.22 -2.54
CA TYR A 279 3.73 -26.15 -3.53
C TYR A 279 3.81 -24.76 -2.87
N GLN A 280 4.60 -24.61 -1.80
CA GLN A 280 4.71 -23.37 -1.02
C GLN A 280 4.92 -22.13 -1.91
N ILE A 281 5.99 -22.15 -2.70
CA ILE A 281 6.38 -20.99 -3.54
C ILE A 281 5.30 -20.72 -4.58
N ASP A 282 4.77 -21.77 -5.21
CA ASP A 282 3.78 -21.65 -6.28
C ASP A 282 2.51 -20.98 -5.75
N TRP A 283 1.94 -21.49 -4.64
CA TRP A 283 0.75 -20.90 -4.04
C TRP A 283 0.98 -19.46 -3.59
N ALA A 284 2.13 -19.17 -2.99
CA ALA A 284 2.43 -17.82 -2.53
C ALA A 284 2.56 -16.83 -3.68
N VAL A 285 3.26 -17.19 -4.76
CA VAL A 285 3.43 -16.33 -5.95
C VAL A 285 2.11 -16.10 -6.66
N TRP A 286 1.36 -17.16 -6.97
CA TRP A 286 0.10 -17.03 -7.73
C TRP A 286 -0.95 -16.26 -6.94
N LEU A 287 -1.12 -16.54 -5.64
CA LEU A 287 -2.07 -15.80 -4.80
C LEU A 287 -1.65 -14.34 -4.59
N SER A 288 -0.36 -14.06 -4.39
CA SER A 288 0.11 -12.68 -4.22
C SER A 288 -0.16 -11.84 -5.46
N GLY A 289 0.16 -12.33 -6.66
CA GLY A 289 -0.15 -11.60 -7.90
C GLY A 289 -1.65 -11.54 -8.18
N GLY A 290 -2.41 -12.60 -7.92
CA GLY A 290 -3.86 -12.58 -8.09
C GLY A 290 -4.56 -11.56 -7.17
N LEU A 291 -4.14 -11.45 -5.91
CA LEU A 291 -4.63 -10.44 -4.98
C LEU A 291 -4.23 -9.01 -5.40
N PHE A 292 -3.04 -8.86 -5.98
CA PHE A 292 -2.58 -7.58 -6.54
C PHE A 292 -3.45 -7.13 -7.71
N GLY A 293 -3.71 -8.02 -8.67
CA GLY A 293 -4.63 -7.72 -9.76
C GLY A 293 -6.04 -7.42 -9.27
N MET A 294 -6.61 -8.29 -8.41
CA MET A 294 -7.99 -8.15 -7.94
C MET A 294 -8.27 -6.84 -7.19
N TRP A 295 -7.26 -6.26 -6.53
CA TRP A 295 -7.40 -4.98 -5.83
C TRP A 295 -7.85 -3.83 -6.74
N HIS A 296 -7.47 -3.88 -8.02
CA HIS A 296 -7.82 -2.86 -9.01
C HIS A 296 -9.31 -2.83 -9.38
N ILE A 297 -10.11 -3.80 -8.94
CA ILE A 297 -11.58 -3.73 -9.07
C ILE A 297 -12.16 -2.46 -8.43
N THR A 298 -11.44 -1.90 -7.45
CA THR A 298 -11.81 -0.65 -6.78
C THR A 298 -11.92 0.55 -7.73
N ASN A 299 -11.20 0.53 -8.86
CA ASN A 299 -11.21 1.60 -9.85
C ASN A 299 -12.57 1.76 -10.55
N VAL A 300 -13.41 0.70 -10.59
CA VAL A 300 -14.80 0.83 -11.06
C VAL A 300 -15.58 1.81 -10.19
N PHE A 301 -15.38 1.78 -8.87
CA PHE A 301 -16.03 2.70 -7.94
C PHE A 301 -15.47 4.12 -8.03
N ALA A 302 -14.27 4.28 -8.59
CA ALA A 302 -13.67 5.57 -8.92
C ALA A 302 -14.05 6.11 -10.32
N GLY A 303 -14.91 5.39 -11.07
CA GLY A 303 -15.45 5.83 -12.36
C GLY A 303 -14.70 5.30 -13.59
N GLN A 304 -13.71 4.42 -13.43
CA GLN A 304 -13.03 3.79 -14.57
C GLN A 304 -13.97 2.82 -15.32
N PRO A 305 -13.93 2.75 -16.67
CA PRO A 305 -14.71 1.77 -17.42
C PRO A 305 -14.45 0.33 -16.97
N LEU A 306 -15.50 -0.49 -16.92
CA LEU A 306 -15.38 -1.89 -16.49
C LEU A 306 -14.40 -2.69 -17.37
N SER A 307 -14.44 -2.49 -18.68
CA SER A 307 -13.54 -3.18 -19.63
C SER A 307 -12.07 -2.81 -19.40
N ALA A 308 -11.78 -1.53 -19.20
CA ALA A 308 -10.44 -1.04 -18.84
C ALA A 308 -10.00 -1.60 -17.48
N THR A 309 -10.91 -1.69 -16.52
CA THR A 309 -10.60 -2.25 -15.20
C THR A 309 -10.32 -3.75 -15.25
N VAL A 310 -11.04 -4.51 -16.08
CA VAL A 310 -10.77 -5.95 -16.29
C VAL A 310 -9.40 -6.14 -16.94
N GLU A 311 -9.05 -5.33 -17.93
CA GLU A 311 -7.72 -5.34 -18.54
C GLU A 311 -6.64 -5.03 -17.50
N GLN A 312 -6.82 -3.98 -16.68
CA GLN A 312 -5.91 -3.61 -15.59
C GLN A 312 -5.74 -4.73 -14.56
N ILE A 313 -6.82 -5.42 -14.17
CA ILE A 313 -6.77 -6.57 -13.25
C ILE A 313 -5.90 -7.68 -13.83
N ILE A 314 -6.08 -8.01 -15.12
CA ILE A 314 -5.28 -9.05 -15.81
C ILE A 314 -3.82 -8.62 -15.90
N PHE A 315 -3.57 -7.37 -16.30
CA PHE A 315 -2.23 -6.81 -16.41
C PHE A 315 -1.51 -6.82 -15.06
N ALA A 316 -2.11 -6.21 -14.03
CA ALA A 316 -1.54 -6.11 -12.70
C ALA A 316 -1.32 -7.50 -12.07
N ALA A 317 -2.23 -8.47 -12.25
CA ALA A 317 -1.99 -9.83 -11.77
C ALA A 317 -0.75 -10.46 -12.42
N THR A 318 -0.63 -10.28 -13.73
CA THR A 318 0.46 -10.84 -14.53
C THR A 318 1.80 -10.20 -14.19
N LEU A 319 1.84 -8.87 -14.09
CA LEU A 319 2.99 -8.11 -13.60
C LEU A 319 3.34 -8.54 -12.16
N GLY A 320 2.32 -8.77 -11.33
CA GLY A 320 2.37 -9.40 -10.01
C GLY A 320 3.26 -10.63 -9.95
N TRP A 321 2.96 -11.61 -10.79
CA TRP A 321 3.67 -12.88 -10.85
C TRP A 321 5.12 -12.71 -11.33
N PHE A 322 5.33 -11.89 -12.36
CA PHE A 322 6.65 -11.56 -12.86
C PHE A 322 7.52 -10.91 -11.78
N LEU A 323 7.03 -9.85 -11.14
CA LEU A 323 7.75 -9.12 -10.08
C LEU A 323 7.98 -9.96 -8.82
N ALA A 324 7.05 -10.86 -8.46
CA ALA A 324 7.26 -11.81 -7.38
C ALA A 324 8.39 -12.80 -7.71
N SER A 325 8.44 -13.34 -8.93
CA SER A 325 9.53 -14.24 -9.36
C SER A 325 10.88 -13.52 -9.38
N MET A 326 10.89 -12.26 -9.86
CA MET A 326 12.03 -11.37 -9.88
C MET A 326 12.55 -11.08 -8.48
N TYR A 327 11.67 -10.77 -7.53
CA TYR A 327 12.05 -10.53 -6.13
C TYR A 327 12.63 -11.79 -5.48
N LEU A 328 11.93 -12.93 -5.60
CA LEU A 328 12.34 -14.17 -4.95
C LEU A 328 13.66 -14.72 -5.50
N TYR A 329 13.91 -14.56 -6.80
CA TYR A 329 15.15 -15.00 -7.41
C TYR A 329 16.31 -14.05 -7.10
N SER A 330 16.11 -12.75 -7.35
CA SER A 330 17.15 -11.74 -7.16
C SER A 330 17.44 -11.43 -5.69
N GLY A 331 16.49 -11.69 -4.78
CA GLY A 331 16.58 -11.38 -3.36
C GLY A 331 16.53 -9.90 -3.01
N SER A 332 16.29 -8.99 -3.97
CA SER A 332 16.25 -7.55 -3.71
C SER A 332 14.88 -6.98 -4.02
N ILE A 333 14.23 -6.34 -3.03
CA ILE A 333 12.95 -5.63 -3.21
C ILE A 333 13.10 -4.38 -4.07
N LEU A 334 14.31 -3.82 -4.17
CA LEU A 334 14.58 -2.64 -4.99
C LEU A 334 14.32 -2.93 -6.47
N LEU A 335 14.60 -4.16 -6.92
CA LEU A 335 14.45 -4.53 -8.31
C LEU A 335 12.99 -4.43 -8.80
N PRO A 336 12.00 -5.10 -8.18
CA PRO A 336 10.61 -4.92 -8.58
C PRO A 336 10.09 -3.50 -8.34
N MET A 337 10.52 -2.79 -7.29
CA MET A 337 10.15 -1.38 -7.05
C MET A 337 10.55 -0.47 -8.22
N VAL A 338 11.79 -0.58 -8.69
CA VAL A 338 12.28 0.26 -9.79
C VAL A 338 11.60 -0.08 -11.11
N ILE A 339 11.39 -1.38 -11.40
CA ILE A 339 10.71 -1.79 -12.63
C ILE A 339 9.25 -1.34 -12.61
N HIS A 340 8.53 -1.53 -11.51
CA HIS A 340 7.14 -1.11 -11.39
C HIS A 340 7.01 0.42 -11.51
N ALA A 341 7.81 1.17 -10.75
CA ALA A 341 7.81 2.63 -10.85
C ALA A 341 8.14 3.11 -12.28
N ALA A 342 9.07 2.45 -12.97
CA ALA A 342 9.40 2.81 -14.35
C ALA A 342 8.23 2.59 -15.31
N ILE A 343 7.49 1.48 -15.18
CA ILE A 343 6.29 1.21 -15.99
C ILE A 343 5.28 2.34 -15.80
N ASP A 344 4.95 2.67 -14.55
CA ASP A 344 3.89 3.63 -14.26
C ASP A 344 4.29 5.07 -14.57
N ILE A 345 5.50 5.49 -14.19
CA ILE A 345 6.01 6.84 -14.49
C ILE A 345 6.03 7.08 -16.00
N LEU A 346 6.59 6.14 -16.77
CA LEU A 346 6.69 6.31 -18.22
C LEU A 346 5.30 6.28 -18.86
N SER A 347 4.43 5.34 -18.47
CA SER A 347 3.06 5.25 -18.98
C SER A 347 2.24 6.50 -18.70
N MET A 348 2.25 7.00 -17.46
CA MET A 348 1.49 8.19 -17.06
C MET A 348 2.02 9.46 -17.72
N MET A 349 3.34 9.62 -17.85
CA MET A 349 3.92 10.79 -18.52
C MET A 349 3.70 10.76 -20.04
N ALA A 350 3.79 9.58 -20.67
CA ALA A 350 3.55 9.41 -22.11
C ALA A 350 2.08 9.62 -22.48
N SER A 351 1.16 9.02 -21.71
CA SER A 351 -0.29 9.13 -21.96
C SER A 351 -0.87 10.47 -21.48
N GLY A 352 -0.31 11.05 -20.42
CA GLY A 352 -0.88 12.19 -19.72
C GLY A 352 -2.05 11.84 -18.81
N SER A 353 -2.28 10.56 -18.51
CA SER A 353 -3.41 10.05 -17.71
C SER A 353 -2.94 9.14 -16.57
N GLN A 354 -3.70 9.11 -15.48
CA GLN A 354 -3.56 8.15 -14.38
C GLN A 354 -4.62 7.05 -14.41
N THR A 355 -5.58 7.16 -15.33
CA THR A 355 -6.68 6.19 -15.51
C THR A 355 -6.63 5.58 -16.91
N MET A 356 -7.15 4.36 -17.01
CA MET A 356 -7.22 3.63 -18.27
C MET A 356 -8.53 3.91 -19.01
N VAL A 357 -8.44 4.00 -20.34
CA VAL A 357 -9.59 4.12 -21.24
C VAL A 357 -10.02 2.74 -21.73
N LYS A 358 -11.20 2.65 -22.37
CA LYS A 358 -11.70 1.38 -22.91
C LYS A 358 -10.72 0.81 -23.94
N PRO A 359 -10.22 -0.42 -23.75
CA PRO A 359 -9.27 -1.02 -24.66
C PRO A 359 -9.90 -1.39 -26.01
N ASP A 360 -9.12 -1.23 -27.07
CA ASP A 360 -9.41 -1.69 -28.42
C ASP A 360 -9.04 -3.17 -28.63
N VAL A 361 -9.34 -3.70 -29.83
CA VAL A 361 -9.10 -5.12 -30.15
C VAL A 361 -7.61 -5.46 -30.13
N PHE A 362 -6.74 -4.54 -30.54
CA PHE A 362 -5.30 -4.79 -30.56
C PHE A 362 -4.71 -4.75 -29.15
N GLU A 363 -5.15 -3.82 -28.31
CA GLU A 363 -4.79 -3.78 -26.89
C GLU A 363 -5.14 -5.11 -26.20
N TRP A 364 -6.34 -5.67 -26.45
CA TRP A 364 -6.71 -7.01 -25.98
C TRP A 364 -5.79 -8.16 -26.47
N GLN A 365 -5.23 -8.04 -27.67
CA GLN A 365 -4.27 -9.03 -28.18
C GLN A 365 -2.92 -8.88 -27.48
N THR A 366 -2.46 -7.64 -27.29
CA THR A 366 -1.18 -7.36 -26.65
C THR A 366 -1.17 -7.71 -25.16
N ILE A 367 -2.28 -7.51 -24.44
CA ILE A 367 -2.42 -8.02 -23.06
C ILE A 367 -2.36 -9.55 -23.03
N GLY A 368 -2.99 -10.24 -23.99
CA GLY A 368 -2.90 -11.70 -24.13
C GLY A 368 -1.46 -12.19 -24.34
N ALA A 369 -0.68 -11.51 -25.18
CA ALA A 369 0.74 -11.82 -25.36
C ALA A 369 1.57 -11.52 -24.11
N THR A 370 1.28 -10.41 -23.42
CA THR A 370 1.93 -10.04 -22.16
C THR A 370 1.71 -11.11 -21.09
N VAL A 371 0.48 -11.62 -20.97
CA VAL A 371 0.15 -12.77 -20.10
C VAL A 371 1.03 -13.96 -20.42
N ILE A 372 1.12 -14.37 -21.69
CA ILE A 372 1.93 -15.53 -22.10
C ILE A 372 3.41 -15.34 -21.72
N ILE A 373 3.97 -14.17 -21.99
CA ILE A 373 5.39 -13.88 -21.75
C ILE A 373 5.69 -13.89 -20.24
N PHE A 374 4.96 -13.10 -19.44
CA PHE A 374 5.23 -12.96 -18.01
C PHE A 374 4.86 -14.21 -17.22
N VAL A 375 3.79 -14.92 -17.57
CA VAL A 375 3.48 -16.25 -16.99
C VAL A 375 4.56 -17.26 -17.36
N GLY A 376 5.00 -17.28 -18.61
CA GLY A 376 6.09 -18.15 -19.07
C GLY A 376 7.40 -17.91 -18.31
N ILE A 377 7.79 -16.65 -18.13
CA ILE A 377 8.96 -16.27 -17.32
C ILE A 377 8.77 -16.69 -15.87
N THR A 378 7.60 -16.43 -15.28
CA THR A 378 7.29 -16.83 -13.91
C THR A 378 7.47 -18.34 -13.74
N ILE A 379 6.85 -19.15 -14.60
CA ILE A 379 6.98 -20.62 -14.58
C ILE A 379 8.44 -21.05 -14.77
N TYR A 380 9.19 -20.39 -15.65
CA TYR A 380 10.61 -20.68 -15.87
C TYR A 380 11.44 -20.50 -14.58
N PHE A 381 11.17 -19.45 -13.79
CA PHE A 381 11.85 -19.22 -12.51
C PHE A 381 11.35 -20.14 -11.39
N LEU A 382 10.08 -20.55 -11.43
CA LEU A 382 9.49 -21.49 -10.47
C LEU A 382 9.86 -22.96 -10.71
N THR A 383 10.71 -23.25 -11.70
CA THR A 383 11.13 -24.62 -12.07
C THR A 383 12.65 -24.79 -12.11
N GLY A 384 13.11 -26.04 -12.11
CA GLY A 384 14.52 -26.42 -12.27
C GLY A 384 15.47 -25.86 -11.20
N SER A 385 16.70 -25.55 -11.61
CA SER A 385 17.74 -24.99 -10.72
C SER A 385 17.40 -23.60 -10.17
N ARG A 386 16.63 -22.80 -10.92
CA ARG A 386 16.21 -21.45 -10.47
C ARG A 386 15.30 -21.54 -9.26
N ARG A 387 14.38 -22.51 -9.26
CA ARG A 387 13.53 -22.82 -8.11
C ARG A 387 14.35 -23.17 -6.87
N GLN A 388 15.44 -23.92 -7.02
CA GLN A 388 16.29 -24.30 -5.88
C GLN A 388 16.94 -23.06 -5.24
N VAL A 389 17.40 -22.10 -6.05
CA VAL A 389 17.92 -20.81 -5.57
C VAL A 389 16.84 -20.02 -4.82
N ILE A 390 15.61 -19.96 -5.36
CA ILE A 390 14.47 -19.32 -4.69
C ILE A 390 14.18 -20.03 -3.36
N GLN A 391 14.08 -21.36 -3.35
CA GLN A 391 13.76 -22.12 -2.14
C GLN A 391 14.83 -21.94 -1.06
N ALA A 392 16.12 -21.95 -1.44
CA ALA A 392 17.20 -21.69 -0.50
C ALA A 392 17.10 -20.29 0.12
N HIS A 393 16.80 -19.27 -0.69
CA HIS A 393 16.59 -17.90 -0.21
C HIS A 393 15.37 -17.79 0.72
N VAL A 394 14.24 -18.40 0.35
CA VAL A 394 13.02 -18.43 1.18
C VAL A 394 13.30 -19.13 2.51
N ASN A 395 13.97 -20.29 2.50
CA ASN A 395 14.30 -21.03 3.70
C ASN A 395 15.18 -20.20 4.65
N GLN A 396 16.20 -19.51 4.11
CA GLN A 396 17.06 -18.63 4.89
C GLN A 396 16.27 -17.47 5.54
N ARG A 397 15.30 -16.89 4.83
CA ARG A 397 14.47 -15.79 5.35
C ARG A 397 13.50 -16.27 6.43
N LEU A 398 12.91 -17.45 6.25
CA LEU A 398 11.96 -18.03 7.21
C LEU A 398 12.66 -18.65 8.43
N SER A 399 13.92 -19.08 8.33
CA SER A 399 14.69 -19.57 9.48
C SER A 399 15.23 -18.47 10.38
N ALA A 400 15.27 -17.23 9.87
CA ALA A 400 15.67 -16.05 10.63
C ALA A 400 14.49 -15.38 11.38
N GLN A 401 13.29 -15.97 11.27
CA GLN A 401 12.07 -15.61 12.01
C GLN A 401 11.90 -16.57 13.18
#